data_AF-A0A7S2K9N5-F1
#
_entry.id   AF-A0A7S2K9N5-F1
#
_cell.length_a   1.000
_cell.length_b   1.000
_cell.length_c   1.000
_cell.angle_alpha   90.00
_cell.angle_beta   90.00
_cell.angle_gamma   90.00
#
_symmetry.space_group_name_H-M   'P 1'
#
loop_
_entity.id
_entity.type
_entity.pdbx_description
1 polymer ?
#
loop_
_entity_poly.entity_id
_entity_poly.type
_entity_poly.pdbx_seq_one_letter_code
_entity_poly.pdbx_strand_id
1 'polypeptide(L)'
;RSKNACVDALQYFSFQIETVMSGNPITDSALVLPPMPGGLIMQLANILGVNSPFKTLLVKKIMLMGALRKSLVHAAVAICYSMLADAAFANDYTDSYRSELMGCVDAILLDRTYIDSFIKQDICIQTVKLISVSSTSSLDTLLETFYNLEYESLMTYWEQAPSEGVRGALHDSNFLERVANQARGLTATNDQDVSSLSGKSKNVFTNGGMGCLFHEIKEATSTDLLPLLSSFRGGIAPNASNLEVICRAVLSWISSAALMDQKSATDSNLPDYNIIVMIELVSCCLRELDNDTSFAIVNRAVKAFESLQQGSSLTITQIQPDHAIVERLNGRGYGWNASRRAAIMTKNQGYSEALAWAVSHFQDDDFDSPLYFLQNESAPRRIEKSMVVENIKKLLVAMRASFRRPSTNHRPFLTDAKGDF
;
A
#
# COMPACT_ATOMS: atom_id res chain seq x y z
N ARG A 1 -18.12 21.48 14.58
CA ARG A 1 -17.07 22.49 14.26
C ARG A 1 -15.69 21.86 14.17
N SER A 2 -15.20 21.14 15.21
CA SER A 2 -13.88 20.48 15.16
C SER A 2 -13.76 19.39 14.09
N LYS A 3 -14.81 18.59 13.84
CA LYS A 3 -14.80 17.57 12.77
C LYS A 3 -14.56 18.17 11.38
N ASN A 4 -15.25 19.25 11.04
CA ASN A 4 -15.04 19.95 9.76
C ASN A 4 -13.63 20.50 9.66
N ALA A 5 -13.11 21.11 10.73
CA ALA A 5 -11.73 21.61 10.74
C ALA A 5 -10.68 20.50 10.49
N CYS A 6 -10.95 19.26 10.92
CA CYS A 6 -10.09 18.12 10.63
C CYS A 6 -10.13 17.72 9.14
N VAL A 7 -11.31 17.69 8.54
CA VAL A 7 -11.48 17.37 7.11
C VAL A 7 -10.90 18.48 6.23
N ASP A 8 -11.14 19.74 6.59
CA ASP A 8 -10.59 20.91 5.88
C ASP A 8 -9.06 20.91 5.98
N ALA A 9 -8.51 20.60 7.17
CA ALA A 9 -7.07 20.46 7.38
C ALA A 9 -6.48 19.30 6.55
N LEU A 10 -7.12 18.14 6.53
CA LEU A 10 -6.74 17.02 5.66
C LEU A 10 -6.68 17.48 4.20
N GLN A 11 -7.76 18.05 3.67
CA GLN A 11 -7.82 18.43 2.26
C GLN A 11 -6.76 19.46 1.90
N TYR A 12 -6.57 20.47 2.74
CA TYR A 12 -5.62 21.54 2.46
C TYR A 12 -4.17 21.12 2.67
N PHE A 13 -3.83 20.55 3.84
CA PHE A 13 -2.45 20.22 4.15
C PHE A 13 -1.96 19.02 3.36
N SER A 14 -2.79 17.98 3.14
CA SER A 14 -2.38 16.87 2.27
C SER A 14 -2.15 17.36 0.84
N PHE A 15 -2.99 18.26 0.31
CA PHE A 15 -2.75 18.89 -0.98
C PHE A 15 -1.45 19.71 -1.00
N GLN A 16 -1.16 20.49 0.04
CA GLN A 16 0.08 21.25 0.13
C GLN A 16 1.31 20.35 0.21
N ILE A 17 1.28 19.33 1.06
CA ILE A 17 2.36 18.35 1.18
C ILE A 17 2.60 17.70 -0.18
N GLU A 18 1.54 17.26 -0.86
CA GLU A 18 1.65 16.67 -2.20
C GLU A 18 2.20 17.65 -3.23
N THR A 19 1.71 18.89 -3.26
CA THR A 19 2.19 19.93 -4.18
C THR A 19 3.68 20.19 -3.99
N VAL A 20 4.13 20.29 -2.74
CA VAL A 20 5.53 20.53 -2.38
C VAL A 20 6.41 19.34 -2.71
N MET A 21 5.95 18.12 -2.37
CA MET A 21 6.68 16.90 -2.66
C MET A 21 6.78 16.62 -4.17
N SER A 22 5.77 17.02 -4.95
CA SER A 22 5.81 17.00 -6.42
C SER A 22 6.65 18.13 -7.02
N GLY A 23 7.19 19.05 -6.21
CA GLY A 23 8.00 20.19 -6.69
C GLY A 23 7.20 21.24 -7.46
N ASN A 24 5.86 21.18 -7.41
CA ASN A 24 5.01 22.16 -8.05
C ASN A 24 5.01 23.46 -7.26
N PRO A 25 4.97 24.63 -7.94
CA PRO A 25 4.78 25.90 -7.24
C PRO A 25 3.44 25.87 -6.52
N ILE A 26 3.44 26.32 -5.26
CA ILE A 26 2.21 26.43 -4.46
C ILE A 26 1.31 27.43 -5.19
N THR A 27 0.22 26.94 -5.76
CA THR A 27 -0.86 27.79 -6.22
C THR A 27 -1.70 28.15 -5.02
N ASP A 28 -2.02 29.45 -4.87
CA ASP A 28 -2.89 29.91 -3.79
C ASP A 28 -4.23 29.17 -3.90
N SER A 29 -4.44 28.21 -3.01
CA SER A 29 -5.70 27.49 -2.93
C SER A 29 -6.79 28.49 -2.56
N ALA A 30 -7.85 28.55 -3.36
CA ALA A 30 -9.02 29.38 -3.07
C ALA A 30 -9.77 28.93 -1.79
N LEU A 31 -9.33 27.84 -1.15
CA LEU A 31 -9.92 27.31 0.07
C LEU A 31 -9.57 28.23 1.26
N VAL A 32 -10.57 28.97 1.75
CA VAL A 32 -10.46 29.72 3.01
C VAL A 32 -10.49 28.72 4.16
N LEU A 33 -9.33 28.47 4.77
CA LEU A 33 -9.25 27.58 5.90
C LEU A 33 -9.90 28.17 7.16
N PRO A 34 -10.54 27.33 8.01
CA PRO A 34 -10.84 27.74 9.36
C PRO A 34 -9.53 28.05 10.12
N PRO A 35 -9.58 28.93 11.13
CA PRO A 35 -8.39 29.24 11.93
C PRO A 35 -7.82 27.97 12.56
N MET A 36 -6.51 27.76 12.42
CA MET A 36 -5.81 26.59 12.95
C MET A 36 -6.02 26.48 14.46
N PRO A 37 -6.36 25.29 14.99
CA PRO A 37 -6.51 25.09 16.43
C PRO A 37 -5.27 25.55 17.19
N GLY A 38 -5.47 26.47 18.15
CA GLY A 38 -4.38 27.06 18.92
C GLY A 38 -3.66 28.23 18.24
N GLY A 39 -4.27 28.89 17.25
CA GLY A 39 -3.72 30.11 16.63
C GLY A 39 -3.28 31.19 17.63
N LEU A 40 -4.00 31.39 18.74
CA LEU A 40 -3.59 32.32 19.81
C LEU A 40 -2.29 31.89 20.52
N ILE A 41 -2.10 30.57 20.69
CA ILE A 41 -0.86 30.02 21.28
C ILE A 41 0.31 30.26 20.32
N MET A 42 0.09 30.05 19.01
CA MET A 42 1.08 30.34 17.99
C MET A 42 1.42 31.84 17.91
N GLN A 43 0.43 32.72 18.02
CA GLN A 43 0.66 34.17 18.08
C GLN A 43 1.48 34.56 19.31
N LEU A 44 1.16 33.99 20.48
CA LEU A 44 1.92 34.22 21.70
C LEU A 44 3.37 33.72 21.56
N ALA A 45 3.56 32.52 20.98
CA ALA A 45 4.89 31.98 20.70
C ALA A 45 5.71 32.93 19.82
N ASN A 46 5.09 33.49 18.77
CA ASN A 46 5.72 34.49 17.90
C ASN A 46 6.09 35.78 18.66
N ILE A 47 5.20 36.31 19.51
CA ILE A 47 5.46 37.48 20.36
C ILE A 47 6.65 37.22 21.30
N LEU A 48 6.78 36.01 21.81
CA LEU A 48 7.88 35.58 22.69
C LEU A 48 9.17 35.23 21.94
N GLY A 49 9.23 35.40 20.62
CA GLY A 49 10.43 35.08 19.82
C GLY A 49 10.69 33.58 19.64
N VAL A 50 9.66 32.75 19.77
CA VAL A 50 9.71 31.30 19.55
C VAL A 50 9.38 31.03 18.07
N ASN A 51 10.26 31.47 17.18
CA ASN A 51 10.02 31.52 15.73
C ASN A 51 10.93 30.62 14.89
N SER A 52 11.87 29.87 15.49
CA SER A 52 12.66 28.90 14.73
C SER A 52 11.81 27.66 14.38
N PRO A 53 12.06 27.00 13.23
CA PRO A 53 11.25 25.85 12.80
C PRO A 53 11.12 24.75 13.86
N PHE A 54 12.23 24.40 14.50
CA PHE A 54 12.24 23.40 15.58
C PHE A 54 11.46 23.85 16.82
N LYS A 55 11.58 25.12 17.23
CA LYS A 55 10.82 25.64 18.38
C LYS A 55 9.31 25.70 18.07
N THR A 56 8.94 26.10 16.86
CA THR A 56 7.56 26.06 16.35
C THR A 56 7.00 24.64 16.40
N LEU A 57 7.76 23.64 15.97
CA LEU A 57 7.40 22.23 16.09
C LEU A 57 7.11 21.85 17.55
N LEU A 58 7.97 22.25 18.50
CA LEU A 58 7.77 21.95 19.92
C LEU A 58 6.50 22.61 20.49
N VAL A 59 6.18 23.83 20.07
CA VAL A 59 4.91 24.50 20.44
C VAL A 59 3.73 23.69 19.92
N LYS A 60 3.75 23.29 18.64
CA LYS A 60 2.70 22.46 18.03
C LYS A 60 2.59 21.09 18.71
N LYS A 61 3.71 20.45 19.09
CA LYS A 61 3.73 19.23 19.88
C LYS A 61 3.00 19.39 21.21
N ILE A 62 3.29 20.46 21.96
CA ILE A 62 2.60 20.73 23.24
C ILE A 62 1.10 20.94 23.01
N MET A 63 0.72 21.68 21.97
CA MET A 63 -0.68 21.89 21.59
C MET A 63 -1.38 20.57 21.24
N LEU A 64 -0.74 19.72 20.44
CA LEU A 64 -1.24 18.40 20.04
C LEU A 64 -1.45 17.49 21.26
N MET A 65 -0.45 17.37 22.14
CA MET A 65 -0.56 16.56 23.35
C MET A 65 -1.63 17.12 24.31
N GLY A 66 -1.75 18.44 24.41
CA GLY A 66 -2.82 19.09 25.16
C GLY A 66 -4.21 18.77 24.59
N ALA A 67 -4.36 18.80 23.26
CA ALA A 67 -5.60 18.45 22.58
C ALA A 67 -5.98 16.99 22.82
N LEU A 68 -5.04 16.04 22.69
CA LEU A 68 -5.27 14.61 22.98
C LEU A 68 -5.70 14.40 24.44
N ARG A 69 -5.01 15.01 25.41
CA ARG A 69 -5.37 14.92 26.85
C ARG A 69 -6.76 15.47 27.17
N LYS A 70 -7.28 16.37 26.34
CA LYS A 70 -8.64 16.93 26.46
C LYS A 70 -9.65 16.23 25.54
N SER A 71 -9.27 15.11 24.93
CA SER A 71 -10.10 14.36 23.98
C SER A 71 -10.56 15.18 22.78
N LEU A 72 -9.80 16.20 22.39
CA LEU A 72 -10.03 17.05 21.24
C LEU A 72 -9.30 16.49 20.01
N VAL A 73 -9.53 15.22 19.67
CA VAL A 73 -8.66 14.50 18.74
C VAL A 73 -8.64 15.10 17.33
N HIS A 74 -9.78 15.60 16.85
CA HIS A 74 -9.85 16.31 15.56
C HIS A 74 -8.95 17.57 15.52
N ALA A 75 -8.77 18.26 16.64
CA ALA A 75 -7.84 19.38 16.73
C ALA A 75 -6.38 18.90 16.73
N ALA A 76 -6.09 17.80 17.45
CA ALA A 76 -4.77 17.17 17.45
C ALA A 76 -4.36 16.74 16.02
N VAL A 77 -5.28 16.12 15.27
CA VAL A 77 -5.07 15.73 13.88
C VAL A 77 -4.79 16.94 12.97
N ALA A 78 -5.59 18.00 13.07
CA ALA A 78 -5.35 19.22 12.29
C ALA A 78 -3.99 19.86 12.62
N ILE A 79 -3.58 19.85 13.89
CA ILE A 79 -2.24 20.31 14.31
C ILE A 79 -1.17 19.41 13.72
N CYS A 80 -1.34 18.09 13.72
CA CYS A 80 -0.38 17.14 13.14
C CYS A 80 -0.20 17.34 11.64
N TYR A 81 -1.29 17.52 10.88
CA TYR A 81 -1.18 17.86 9.46
C TYR A 81 -0.41 19.16 9.24
N SER A 82 -0.66 20.17 10.07
CA SER A 82 0.12 21.41 10.01
C SER A 82 1.60 21.19 10.36
N MET A 83 1.94 20.24 11.23
CA MET A 83 3.34 19.87 11.51
C MET A 83 3.97 19.11 10.33
N LEU A 84 3.25 18.20 9.68
CA LEU A 84 3.69 17.50 8.47
C LEU A 84 3.90 18.48 7.31
N ALA A 85 3.03 19.47 7.16
CA ALA A 85 3.18 20.54 6.19
C ALA A 85 4.43 21.40 6.47
N ASP A 86 4.61 21.89 7.70
CA ASP A 86 5.84 22.62 8.09
C ASP A 86 7.09 21.80 7.75
N ALA A 87 7.04 20.49 8.01
CA ALA A 87 8.13 19.57 7.74
C ALA A 87 8.39 19.46 6.23
N ALA A 88 7.35 19.40 5.39
CA ALA A 88 7.47 19.43 3.93
C ALA A 88 8.18 20.69 3.42
N PHE A 89 7.96 21.83 4.07
CA PHE A 89 8.58 23.13 3.73
C PHE A 89 9.95 23.35 4.36
N ALA A 90 10.36 22.52 5.32
CA ALA A 90 11.60 22.70 6.03
C ALA A 90 12.79 22.22 5.19
N ASN A 91 13.63 23.17 4.75
CA ASN A 91 14.87 22.87 4.02
C ASN A 91 15.93 22.17 4.90
N ASP A 92 15.80 22.23 6.22
CA ASP A 92 16.83 21.80 7.16
C ASP A 92 16.25 20.79 8.18
N TYR A 93 16.35 19.51 7.82
CA TYR A 93 15.65 18.42 8.48
C TYR A 93 16.59 17.66 9.44
N THR A 94 16.76 18.19 10.65
CA THR A 94 17.58 17.53 11.68
C THR A 94 16.94 16.25 12.21
N ASP A 95 17.74 15.29 12.66
CA ASP A 95 17.24 14.05 13.27
C ASP A 95 16.37 14.30 14.52
N SER A 96 16.67 15.36 15.26
CA SER A 96 15.85 15.77 16.41
C SER A 96 14.48 16.26 15.96
N TYR A 97 14.39 17.06 14.89
CA TYR A 97 13.10 17.49 14.34
C TYR A 97 12.26 16.28 13.91
N ARG A 98 12.88 15.33 13.20
CA ARG A 98 12.23 14.10 12.74
C ARG A 98 11.70 13.25 13.89
N SER A 99 12.52 13.02 14.91
CA SER A 99 12.15 12.24 16.09
C SER A 99 10.94 12.83 16.82
N GLU A 100 10.94 14.16 17.00
CA GLU A 100 9.87 14.89 17.65
C GLU A 100 8.55 14.85 16.85
N LEU A 101 8.64 14.99 15.53
CA LEU A 101 7.49 14.86 14.62
C LEU A 101 6.91 13.44 14.65
N MET A 102 7.76 12.42 14.57
CA MET A 102 7.34 11.01 14.63
C MET A 102 6.64 10.68 15.93
N GLY A 103 7.15 11.14 17.07
CA GLY A 103 6.45 10.95 18.36
C GLY A 103 5.06 11.58 18.40
N CYS A 104 4.79 12.62 17.61
CA CYS A 104 3.46 13.22 17.50
C CYS A 104 2.53 12.43 16.57
N VAL A 105 3.07 11.89 15.47
CA VAL A 105 2.35 10.99 14.57
C VAL A 105 1.95 9.72 15.33
N ASP A 106 2.90 9.08 16.03
CA ASP A 106 2.67 7.89 16.84
C ASP A 106 1.57 8.13 17.89
N ALA A 107 1.58 9.30 18.55
CA ALA A 107 0.57 9.66 19.54
C ALA A 107 -0.85 9.71 18.96
N ILE A 108 -1.03 10.12 17.70
CA ILE A 108 -2.34 10.14 17.03
C ILE A 108 -2.74 8.75 16.56
N LEU A 109 -1.80 8.02 15.96
CA LEU A 109 -2.07 6.69 15.40
C LEU A 109 -2.44 5.69 16.50
N LEU A 110 -1.75 5.75 17.64
CA LEU A 110 -2.00 4.89 18.81
C LEU A 110 -3.18 5.36 19.68
N ASP A 111 -3.73 6.56 19.44
CA ASP A 111 -4.90 7.03 20.18
C ASP A 111 -6.14 6.18 19.80
N ARG A 112 -6.66 5.45 20.79
CA ARG A 112 -7.80 4.53 20.62
C ARG A 112 -9.15 5.26 20.55
N THR A 113 -9.21 6.52 20.95
CA THR A 113 -10.44 7.30 20.90
C THR A 113 -10.71 7.84 19.49
N TYR A 114 -9.68 7.88 18.64
CA TYR A 114 -9.79 8.23 17.23
C TYR A 114 -10.01 7.00 16.35
N ILE A 115 -11.22 6.88 15.81
CA ILE A 115 -11.67 5.71 15.04
C ILE A 115 -11.64 5.91 13.52
N ASP A 116 -11.27 7.10 13.03
CA ASP A 116 -11.26 7.39 11.60
C ASP A 116 -10.01 6.77 10.94
N SER A 117 -10.15 5.53 10.46
CA SER A 117 -9.08 4.75 9.85
C SER A 117 -8.56 5.40 8.56
N PHE A 118 -9.41 6.07 7.80
CA PHE A 118 -9.02 6.76 6.57
C PHE A 118 -8.05 7.89 6.85
N ILE A 119 -8.35 8.74 7.85
CA ILE A 119 -7.46 9.83 8.21
C ILE A 119 -6.15 9.32 8.82
N LYS A 120 -6.20 8.28 9.67
CA LYS A 120 -4.98 7.65 10.17
C LYS A 120 -4.12 7.09 9.02
N GLN A 121 -4.74 6.46 8.03
CA GLN A 121 -4.07 5.94 6.85
C GLN A 121 -3.40 7.06 6.05
N ASP A 122 -4.10 8.17 5.82
CA ASP A 122 -3.52 9.33 5.11
C ASP A 122 -2.34 9.94 5.89
N ILE A 123 -2.44 10.10 7.21
CA ILE A 123 -1.32 10.54 8.05
C ILE A 123 -0.10 9.63 7.85
N CYS A 124 -0.28 8.31 7.85
CA CYS A 124 0.80 7.37 7.59
C CYS A 124 1.42 7.61 6.20
N ILE A 125 0.60 7.73 5.16
CA ILE A 125 1.07 7.96 3.78
C ILE A 125 1.90 9.25 3.70
N GLN A 126 1.37 10.36 4.21
CA GLN A 126 2.08 11.64 4.17
C GLN A 126 3.38 11.59 4.99
N THR A 127 3.37 10.91 6.14
CA THR A 127 4.56 10.75 6.99
C THR A 127 5.64 9.91 6.31
N VAL A 128 5.28 8.78 5.69
CA VAL A 128 6.22 7.92 4.94
C VAL A 128 6.86 8.71 3.80
N LYS A 129 6.06 9.44 3.01
CA LYS A 129 6.56 10.29 1.91
C LYS A 129 7.59 11.30 2.40
N LEU A 130 7.32 11.95 3.53
CA LEU A 130 8.20 12.99 4.09
C LEU A 130 9.50 12.45 4.69
N ILE A 131 9.48 11.25 5.26
CA ILE A 131 10.57 10.73 6.12
C ILE A 131 11.41 9.65 5.43
N SER A 132 11.18 9.40 4.14
CA SER A 132 11.66 8.29 3.28
C SER A 132 13.18 7.96 3.25
N VAL A 133 14.04 8.43 4.16
CA VAL A 133 15.50 8.29 4.06
C VAL A 133 16.20 7.77 5.33
N SER A 134 15.52 7.42 6.43
CA SER A 134 16.25 6.90 7.61
C SER A 134 15.47 5.89 8.44
N SER A 135 16.05 4.69 8.59
CA SER A 135 15.56 3.60 9.43
C SER A 135 15.58 4.00 10.91
N THR A 136 14.41 4.33 11.45
CA THR A 136 14.18 4.55 12.88
C THR A 136 13.12 3.57 13.37
N SER A 137 13.16 3.15 14.64
CA SER A 137 12.16 2.24 15.22
C SER A 137 10.72 2.79 15.17
N SER A 138 10.56 4.12 15.11
CA SER A 138 9.26 4.76 14.91
C SER A 138 8.71 4.54 13.49
N LEU A 139 9.58 4.37 12.49
CA LEU A 139 9.15 4.00 11.14
C LEU A 139 8.53 2.59 11.13
N ASP A 140 9.07 1.65 11.90
CA ASP A 140 8.50 0.29 11.99
C ASP A 140 7.08 0.33 12.59
N THR A 141 6.87 1.14 13.64
CA THR A 141 5.55 1.32 14.27
C THR A 141 4.57 1.99 13.32
N LEU A 142 5.02 3.00 12.57
CA LEU A 142 4.23 3.69 11.54
C LEU A 142 3.80 2.71 10.45
N LEU A 143 4.75 1.94 9.93
CA LEU A 143 4.49 0.96 8.88
C LEU A 143 3.56 -0.14 9.39
N GLU A 144 3.80 -0.71 10.57
CA GLU A 144 2.88 -1.69 11.19
C GLU A 144 1.47 -1.13 11.34
N THR A 145 1.33 0.11 11.80
CA THR A 145 0.02 0.77 11.94
C THR A 145 -0.64 0.99 10.59
N PHE A 146 0.13 1.45 9.59
CA PHE A 146 -0.37 1.62 8.22
C PHE A 146 -0.87 0.29 7.64
N TYR A 147 -0.13 -0.80 7.83
CA TYR A 147 -0.53 -2.13 7.38
C TYR A 147 -1.81 -2.62 8.06
N ASN A 148 -1.95 -2.39 9.37
CA ASN A 148 -3.17 -2.72 10.10
C ASN A 148 -4.36 -1.89 9.59
N LEU A 149 -4.17 -0.60 9.29
CA LEU A 149 -5.21 0.28 8.75
C LEU A 149 -5.61 -0.08 7.32
N GLU A 150 -4.66 -0.45 6.46
CA GLU A 150 -4.98 -0.99 5.13
C GLU A 150 -5.80 -2.27 5.25
N TYR A 151 -5.39 -3.18 6.13
CA TYR A 151 -6.13 -4.40 6.40
C TYR A 151 -7.55 -4.10 6.91
N GLU A 152 -7.71 -3.23 7.93
CA GLU A 152 -9.03 -2.83 8.45
C GLU A 152 -9.90 -2.14 7.40
N SER A 153 -9.32 -1.27 6.57
CA SER A 153 -10.01 -0.58 5.48
C SER A 153 -10.51 -1.58 4.43
N LEU A 154 -9.67 -2.55 4.07
CA LEU A 154 -10.06 -3.67 3.21
C LEU A 154 -11.19 -4.48 3.86
N MET A 155 -11.09 -4.87 5.13
CA MET A 155 -12.16 -5.61 5.80
C MET A 155 -13.47 -4.81 5.85
N THR A 156 -13.39 -3.50 6.12
CA THR A 156 -14.56 -2.60 6.19
C THR A 156 -15.22 -2.41 4.83
N TYR A 157 -14.43 -2.22 3.76
CA TYR A 157 -14.93 -2.16 2.39
C TYR A 157 -15.67 -3.45 2.02
N TRP A 158 -15.15 -4.60 2.46
CA TRP A 158 -15.79 -5.90 2.27
C TRP A 158 -17.09 -6.05 3.06
N GLU A 159 -17.17 -5.54 4.28
CA GLU A 159 -18.39 -5.53 5.09
C GLU A 159 -19.46 -4.56 4.57
N GLN A 160 -19.04 -3.46 3.96
CA GLN A 160 -19.92 -2.40 3.44
C GLN A 160 -20.31 -2.58 1.97
N ALA A 161 -19.66 -3.50 1.24
CA ALA A 161 -20.05 -3.85 -0.12
C ALA A 161 -21.57 -4.13 -0.14
N PRO A 162 -22.34 -3.39 -0.96
CA PRO A 162 -23.80 -3.40 -0.91
C PRO A 162 -24.28 -4.81 -1.17
N SER A 163 -24.81 -5.41 -0.13
CA SER A 163 -25.37 -6.73 -0.19
C SER A 163 -26.85 -6.64 0.15
N GLU A 164 -27.67 -6.69 -0.89
CA GLU A 164 -28.82 -7.58 -0.81
C GLU A 164 -28.23 -9.01 -0.68
N GLY A 165 -27.85 -9.45 0.53
CA GLY A 165 -27.61 -10.87 0.84
C GLY A 165 -26.25 -11.33 1.37
N VAL A 166 -25.31 -10.46 1.75
CA VAL A 166 -23.92 -10.85 2.13
C VAL A 166 -23.45 -10.04 3.33
N ARG A 167 -24.09 -10.22 4.48
CA ARG A 167 -23.74 -9.51 5.73
C ARG A 167 -23.03 -10.38 6.77
N GLY A 168 -22.34 -11.44 6.34
CA GLY A 168 -21.62 -12.37 7.25
C GLY A 168 -20.12 -12.58 6.98
N ALA A 169 -19.52 -11.92 5.98
CA ALA A 169 -18.36 -12.42 5.22
C ALA A 169 -17.03 -12.65 5.97
N LEU A 170 -16.72 -12.00 7.10
CA LEU A 170 -15.43 -12.22 7.79
C LEU A 170 -15.36 -13.56 8.54
N HIS A 171 -16.50 -14.12 8.90
CA HIS A 171 -16.66 -15.44 9.51
C HIS A 171 -17.66 -16.30 8.73
N ASP A 172 -17.96 -15.92 7.49
CA ASP A 172 -18.89 -16.66 6.65
C ASP A 172 -18.19 -17.96 6.25
N SER A 173 -18.56 -19.05 6.91
CA SER A 173 -18.28 -20.42 6.50
C SER A 173 -18.59 -20.67 5.02
N ASN A 174 -19.33 -19.76 4.38
CA ASN A 174 -19.84 -19.87 3.04
C ASN A 174 -19.02 -19.08 2.00
N PHE A 175 -17.87 -18.46 2.32
CA PHE A 175 -17.04 -17.81 1.28
C PHE A 175 -16.59 -18.84 0.23
N LEU A 176 -16.05 -19.98 0.68
CA LEU A 176 -15.65 -21.07 -0.21
C LEU A 176 -16.85 -21.57 -1.04
N GLU A 177 -18.03 -21.64 -0.43
CA GLU A 177 -19.27 -22.03 -1.11
C GLU A 177 -19.71 -20.99 -2.15
N ARG A 178 -19.56 -19.68 -1.88
CA ARG A 178 -19.83 -18.61 -2.84
C ARG A 178 -18.90 -18.68 -4.05
N VAL A 179 -17.60 -18.88 -3.82
CA VAL A 179 -16.62 -19.06 -4.90
C VAL A 179 -16.93 -20.34 -5.69
N ALA A 180 -17.30 -21.43 -5.02
CA ALA A 180 -17.72 -22.67 -5.67
C ALA A 180 -18.99 -22.51 -6.51
N ASN A 181 -19.99 -21.78 -6.00
CA ASN A 181 -21.22 -21.44 -6.73
C ASN A 181 -20.93 -20.62 -7.98
N GLN A 182 -20.03 -19.65 -7.89
CA GLN A 182 -19.62 -18.85 -9.03
C GLN A 182 -18.84 -19.69 -10.06
N ALA A 183 -17.94 -20.56 -9.62
CA ALA A 183 -17.23 -21.50 -10.49
C ALA A 183 -18.20 -22.46 -11.20
N ARG A 184 -19.25 -22.93 -10.52
CA ARG A 184 -20.33 -23.71 -11.16
C ARG A 184 -21.07 -22.91 -12.23
N GLY A 185 -21.44 -21.67 -11.92
CA GLY A 185 -22.09 -20.78 -12.88
C GLY A 185 -21.24 -20.61 -14.14
N LEU A 186 -19.94 -20.38 -13.98
CA LEU A 186 -18.98 -20.26 -15.07
C LEU A 186 -18.81 -21.54 -15.88
N THR A 187 -18.78 -22.69 -15.20
CA THR A 187 -18.67 -24.00 -15.87
C THR A 187 -19.92 -24.29 -16.70
N ALA A 188 -21.10 -23.88 -16.23
CA ALA A 188 -22.37 -24.03 -16.95
C ALA A 188 -22.48 -23.07 -18.15
N THR A 189 -21.81 -21.92 -18.12
CA THR A 189 -21.81 -20.94 -19.23
C THR A 189 -20.71 -21.14 -20.25
N ASN A 190 -19.72 -22.00 -19.99
CA ASN A 190 -18.56 -22.21 -20.88
C ASN A 190 -18.90 -22.83 -22.26
N ASP A 191 -20.15 -23.22 -22.49
CA ASP A 191 -20.66 -23.56 -23.83
C ASP A 191 -21.02 -22.30 -24.67
N GLN A 192 -20.95 -21.10 -24.10
CA GLN A 192 -21.12 -19.83 -24.80
C GLN A 192 -19.84 -18.97 -24.74
N ASP A 193 -19.47 -18.45 -25.91
CA ASP A 193 -18.21 -17.79 -26.24
C ASP A 193 -17.76 -16.71 -25.22
N VAL A 194 -16.77 -17.05 -24.38
CA VAL A 194 -16.19 -16.23 -23.29
C VAL A 194 -15.57 -14.92 -23.82
N SER A 195 -15.25 -14.86 -25.11
CA SER A 195 -14.73 -13.68 -25.80
C SER A 195 -15.69 -12.46 -25.78
N SER A 196 -16.97 -12.67 -25.46
CA SER A 196 -17.99 -11.61 -25.43
C SER A 196 -18.14 -10.86 -24.09
N LEU A 197 -17.49 -11.31 -23.01
CA LEU A 197 -17.65 -10.75 -21.65
C LEU A 197 -16.72 -9.55 -21.33
N SER A 198 -16.07 -8.97 -22.33
CA SER A 198 -15.16 -7.79 -22.21
C SER A 198 -15.89 -6.44 -21.96
N GLY A 199 -17.04 -6.47 -21.28
CA GLY A 199 -17.81 -5.28 -20.92
C GLY A 199 -17.47 -4.78 -19.52
N LYS A 200 -16.98 -3.53 -19.43
CA LYS A 200 -16.62 -2.65 -18.27
C LYS A 200 -17.39 -2.79 -16.93
N SER A 201 -17.54 -4.00 -16.40
CA SER A 201 -18.06 -4.25 -15.05
C SER A 201 -16.91 -4.13 -14.05
N LYS A 202 -16.96 -3.12 -13.17
CA LYS A 202 -15.95 -2.85 -12.12
C LYS A 202 -16.06 -3.75 -10.88
N ASN A 203 -17.00 -4.72 -10.86
CA ASN A 203 -17.21 -5.57 -9.70
C ASN A 203 -16.60 -6.95 -9.94
N VAL A 204 -15.58 -7.30 -9.14
CA VAL A 204 -14.80 -8.54 -9.26
C VAL A 204 -15.61 -9.79 -8.96
N PHE A 205 -16.73 -9.67 -8.22
CA PHE A 205 -17.67 -10.78 -8.00
C PHE A 205 -18.73 -10.92 -9.10
N THR A 206 -18.66 -10.13 -10.18
CA THR A 206 -19.43 -10.46 -11.38
C THR A 206 -18.80 -11.66 -12.08
N ASN A 207 -19.61 -12.48 -12.76
CA ASN A 207 -19.13 -13.69 -13.45
C ASN A 207 -17.88 -13.44 -14.31
N GLY A 208 -17.78 -12.28 -14.98
CA GLY A 208 -16.61 -11.94 -15.81
C GLY A 208 -15.30 -11.76 -15.05
N GLY A 209 -15.30 -11.21 -13.82
CA GLY A 209 -14.07 -10.87 -13.09
C GLY A 209 -13.31 -12.11 -12.60
N MET A 210 -14.01 -13.03 -11.93
CA MET A 210 -13.42 -14.28 -11.45
C MET A 210 -13.05 -15.24 -12.59
N GLY A 211 -13.79 -15.22 -13.71
CA GLY A 211 -13.46 -16.02 -14.90
C GLY A 211 -12.08 -15.69 -15.46
N CYS A 212 -11.78 -14.39 -15.63
CA CYS A 212 -10.45 -13.94 -16.07
C CYS A 212 -9.35 -14.40 -15.11
N LEU A 213 -9.58 -14.32 -13.79
CA LEU A 213 -8.60 -14.75 -12.79
C LEU A 213 -8.33 -16.25 -12.83
N PHE A 214 -9.38 -17.08 -12.96
CA PHE A 214 -9.19 -18.52 -13.08
C PHE A 214 -8.44 -18.89 -14.36
N HIS A 215 -8.67 -18.14 -15.45
CA HIS A 215 -7.91 -18.30 -16.69
C HIS A 215 -6.43 -17.92 -16.50
N GLU A 216 -6.14 -16.77 -15.90
CA GLU A 216 -4.77 -16.33 -15.60
C GLU A 216 -4.03 -17.35 -14.71
N ILE A 217 -4.71 -17.88 -13.67
CA ILE A 217 -4.12 -18.90 -12.79
C ILE A 217 -3.88 -20.20 -13.57
N LYS A 218 -4.80 -20.59 -14.46
CA LYS A 218 -4.65 -21.77 -15.32
C LYS A 218 -3.47 -21.61 -16.28
N GLU A 219 -3.30 -20.45 -16.90
CA GLU A 219 -2.16 -20.17 -17.78
C GLU A 219 -0.84 -20.17 -17.00
N ALA A 220 -0.84 -19.60 -15.80
CA ALA A 220 0.38 -19.48 -14.98
C ALA A 220 0.81 -20.81 -14.33
N THR A 221 -0.15 -21.66 -13.95
CA THR A 221 0.12 -22.84 -13.10
C THR A 221 -0.32 -24.17 -13.73
N SER A 222 -0.85 -24.14 -14.94
CA SER A 222 -1.45 -25.29 -15.64
C SER A 222 -2.59 -25.97 -14.87
N THR A 223 -3.10 -25.34 -13.81
CA THR A 223 -4.12 -25.91 -12.94
C THR A 223 -5.46 -25.23 -13.20
N ASP A 224 -6.46 -26.00 -13.60
CA ASP A 224 -7.81 -25.49 -13.81
C ASP A 224 -8.60 -25.47 -12.49
N LEU A 225 -8.83 -24.28 -11.95
CA LEU A 225 -9.54 -24.11 -10.68
C LEU A 225 -11.06 -24.35 -10.82
N LEU A 226 -11.64 -24.14 -11.99
CA LEU A 226 -13.09 -24.27 -12.21
C LEU A 226 -13.63 -25.68 -11.86
N PRO A 227 -13.09 -26.79 -12.40
CA PRO A 227 -13.57 -28.13 -12.04
C PRO A 227 -13.32 -28.48 -10.58
N LEU A 228 -12.23 -27.98 -9.99
CA LEU A 228 -11.89 -28.22 -8.59
C LEU A 228 -12.88 -27.52 -7.64
N LEU A 229 -13.16 -26.23 -7.89
CA LEU A 229 -14.08 -25.43 -7.10
C LEU A 229 -15.55 -25.85 -7.30
N SER A 230 -15.94 -26.17 -8.53
CA SER A 230 -17.31 -26.60 -8.84
C SER A 230 -17.68 -27.95 -8.21
N SER A 231 -16.68 -28.77 -7.87
CA SER A 231 -16.87 -30.04 -7.15
C SER A 231 -17.39 -29.86 -5.72
N PHE A 232 -17.25 -28.68 -5.11
CA PHE A 232 -17.74 -28.39 -3.77
C PHE A 232 -19.26 -28.22 -3.76
N ARG A 233 -19.99 -29.21 -3.24
CA ARG A 233 -21.44 -29.15 -3.05
C ARG A 233 -21.78 -28.75 -1.62
N GLY A 234 -22.78 -27.89 -1.44
CA GLY A 234 -23.29 -27.52 -0.12
C GLY A 234 -23.66 -28.80 0.66
N GLY A 235 -23.14 -28.93 1.87
CA GLY A 235 -23.35 -30.07 2.75
C GLY A 235 -22.41 -31.27 2.56
N ILE A 236 -21.48 -31.25 1.61
CA ILE A 236 -20.42 -32.26 1.49
C ILE A 236 -19.08 -31.61 1.83
N ALA A 237 -18.35 -32.23 2.76
CA ALA A 237 -17.02 -31.76 3.12
C ALA A 237 -16.12 -31.69 1.88
N PRO A 238 -15.39 -30.59 1.67
CA PRO A 238 -14.51 -30.44 0.52
C PRO A 238 -13.41 -31.50 0.51
N ASN A 239 -13.07 -32.00 -0.68
CA ASN A 239 -11.98 -32.97 -0.83
C ASN A 239 -10.63 -32.29 -0.51
N ALA A 240 -9.94 -32.79 0.51
CA ALA A 240 -8.63 -32.28 0.93
C ALA A 240 -7.61 -32.22 -0.21
N SER A 241 -7.60 -33.21 -1.11
CA SER A 241 -6.71 -33.21 -2.28
C SER A 241 -7.01 -32.03 -3.23
N ASN A 242 -8.29 -31.73 -3.46
CA ASN A 242 -8.69 -30.60 -4.29
C ASN A 242 -8.31 -29.27 -3.64
N LEU A 243 -8.53 -29.14 -2.33
CA LEU A 243 -8.16 -27.94 -1.57
C LEU A 243 -6.64 -27.68 -1.60
N GLU A 244 -5.84 -28.73 -1.44
CA GLU A 244 -4.38 -28.62 -1.53
C GLU A 244 -3.93 -28.15 -2.92
N VAL A 245 -4.51 -28.71 -3.99
CA VAL A 245 -4.21 -28.29 -5.37
C VAL A 245 -4.60 -26.83 -5.60
N ILE A 246 -5.79 -26.41 -5.14
CA ILE A 246 -6.24 -25.02 -5.22
C ILE A 246 -5.25 -24.10 -4.49
N CYS A 247 -4.91 -24.39 -3.23
CA CYS A 247 -4.00 -23.57 -2.44
C CYS A 247 -2.64 -23.41 -3.13
N ARG A 248 -2.07 -24.51 -3.64
CA ARG A 248 -0.76 -24.48 -4.32
C ARG A 248 -0.80 -23.66 -5.61
N ALA A 249 -1.82 -23.86 -6.44
CA ALA A 249 -1.98 -23.12 -7.68
C ALA A 249 -2.14 -21.62 -7.42
N VAL A 250 -3.03 -21.24 -6.50
CA VAL A 250 -3.29 -19.84 -6.19
C VAL A 250 -2.05 -19.17 -5.57
N LEU A 251 -1.38 -19.80 -4.59
CA LEU A 251 -0.16 -19.24 -3.99
C LEU A 251 1.01 -19.13 -4.97
N SER A 252 1.13 -20.09 -5.90
CA SER A 252 2.13 -20.04 -6.97
C SER A 252 1.83 -18.86 -7.91
N TRP A 253 0.57 -18.68 -8.32
CA TRP A 253 0.15 -17.54 -9.14
C TRP A 253 0.41 -16.22 -8.42
N ILE A 254 0.03 -16.08 -7.13
CA ILE A 254 0.31 -14.87 -6.34
C ILE A 254 1.82 -14.57 -6.31
N SER A 255 2.65 -15.60 -6.12
CA SER A 255 4.11 -15.47 -6.11
C SER A 255 4.65 -14.95 -7.46
N SER A 256 4.14 -15.48 -8.57
CA SER A 256 4.55 -15.06 -9.91
C SER A 256 3.98 -13.69 -10.31
N ALA A 257 2.70 -13.43 -10.02
CA ALA A 257 2.00 -12.19 -10.34
C ALA A 257 2.59 -10.99 -9.58
N ALA A 258 2.95 -11.17 -8.31
CA ALA A 258 3.62 -10.15 -7.50
C ALA A 258 5.01 -9.78 -8.04
N LEU A 259 5.56 -10.53 -9.00
CA LEU A 259 6.91 -10.33 -9.55
C LEU A 259 6.95 -9.99 -11.03
N MET A 260 5.90 -10.29 -11.79
CA MET A 260 5.82 -9.88 -13.19
C MET A 260 6.01 -8.36 -13.30
N ASP A 261 7.04 -7.94 -14.01
CA ASP A 261 7.29 -6.54 -14.34
C ASP A 261 6.19 -6.14 -15.32
N GLN A 262 5.29 -5.24 -14.93
CA GLN A 262 4.23 -4.70 -15.81
C GLN A 262 4.85 -3.81 -16.88
N LYS A 263 5.71 -4.37 -17.73
CA LYS A 263 6.36 -3.67 -18.84
C LYS A 263 5.39 -3.32 -19.97
N SER A 264 4.13 -3.75 -19.92
CA SER A 264 3.13 -3.50 -20.97
C SER A 264 1.80 -2.89 -20.49
N ALA A 265 1.67 -2.45 -19.24
CA ALA A 265 0.37 -2.00 -18.71
C ALA A 265 0.04 -0.55 -19.10
N THR A 266 -0.59 -0.40 -20.26
CA THR A 266 -1.66 0.61 -20.40
C THR A 266 -2.93 -0.03 -19.80
N ASP A 267 -3.49 0.60 -18.76
CA ASP A 267 -4.86 0.44 -18.25
C ASP A 267 -5.29 -0.64 -17.22
N SER A 268 -4.47 -1.60 -16.75
CA SER A 268 -4.97 -2.56 -15.73
C SER A 268 -4.65 -2.18 -14.26
N ASN A 269 -5.49 -1.34 -13.67
CA ASN A 269 -5.53 -1.02 -12.23
C ASN A 269 -6.04 -2.17 -11.31
N LEU A 270 -6.13 -3.41 -11.81
CA LEU A 270 -6.79 -4.54 -11.14
C LEU A 270 -5.92 -5.56 -10.34
N PRO A 271 -4.57 -5.58 -10.33
CA PRO A 271 -3.83 -6.71 -9.75
C PRO A 271 -3.94 -6.82 -8.22
N ASP A 272 -3.90 -5.70 -7.49
CA ASP A 272 -3.76 -5.74 -6.02
C ASP A 272 -5.01 -6.30 -5.33
N TYR A 273 -6.20 -5.93 -5.81
CA TYR A 273 -7.46 -6.45 -5.28
C TYR A 273 -7.63 -7.95 -5.56
N ASN A 274 -7.22 -8.40 -6.75
CA ASN A 274 -7.34 -9.80 -7.16
C ASN A 274 -6.45 -10.71 -6.31
N ILE A 275 -5.24 -10.25 -5.98
CA ILE A 275 -4.34 -10.94 -5.06
C ILE A 275 -5.02 -11.12 -3.70
N ILE A 276 -5.66 -10.09 -3.16
CA ILE A 276 -6.35 -10.17 -1.85
C ILE A 276 -7.48 -11.20 -1.88
N VAL A 277 -8.35 -11.18 -2.90
CA VAL A 277 -9.45 -12.16 -3.04
C VAL A 277 -8.90 -13.59 -3.10
N MET A 278 -7.81 -13.78 -3.85
CA MET A 278 -7.15 -15.08 -3.97
C MET A 278 -6.49 -15.54 -2.65
N ILE A 279 -5.95 -14.62 -1.86
CA ILE A 279 -5.42 -14.93 -0.53
C ILE A 279 -6.55 -15.34 0.43
N GLU A 280 -7.73 -14.74 0.34
CA GLU A 280 -8.88 -15.15 1.15
C GLU A 280 -9.39 -16.54 0.76
N LEU A 281 -9.42 -16.85 -0.55
CA LEU A 281 -9.72 -18.20 -1.02
C LEU A 281 -8.75 -19.24 -0.45
N VAL A 282 -7.45 -18.95 -0.50
CA VAL A 282 -6.42 -19.80 0.10
C VAL A 282 -6.64 -19.94 1.61
N SER A 283 -6.93 -18.85 2.31
CA SER A 283 -7.20 -18.85 3.76
C SER A 283 -8.39 -19.72 4.14
N CYS A 284 -9.46 -19.70 3.33
CA CYS A 284 -10.62 -20.57 3.51
C CYS A 284 -10.25 -22.04 3.26
N CYS A 285 -9.56 -22.34 2.16
CA CYS A 285 -9.14 -23.70 1.85
C CYS A 285 -8.20 -24.29 2.92
N LEU A 286 -7.25 -23.50 3.44
CA LEU A 286 -6.31 -23.93 4.49
C LEU A 286 -7.00 -24.20 5.84
N ARG A 287 -8.12 -23.53 6.14
CA ARG A 287 -8.90 -23.79 7.36
C ARG A 287 -9.63 -25.13 7.33
N GLU A 288 -9.93 -25.63 6.14
CA GLU A 288 -10.59 -26.93 5.91
C GLU A 288 -9.59 -28.11 5.81
N LEU A 289 -8.30 -27.82 5.77
CA LEU A 289 -7.21 -28.81 5.76
C LEU A 289 -6.67 -29.06 7.17
N ASP A 290 -5.98 -30.19 7.36
CA ASP A 290 -5.25 -30.42 8.61
C ASP A 290 -4.08 -29.44 8.77
N ASN A 291 -3.72 -29.14 10.03
CA ASN A 291 -2.72 -28.13 10.35
C ASN A 291 -1.33 -28.43 9.74
N ASP A 292 -0.94 -29.70 9.63
CA ASP A 292 0.38 -30.08 9.10
C ASP A 292 0.46 -29.82 7.60
N THR A 293 -0.59 -30.21 6.86
CA THR A 293 -0.74 -29.93 5.43
C THR A 293 -0.79 -28.41 5.18
N SER A 294 -1.61 -27.69 5.93
CA SER A 294 -1.73 -26.23 5.81
C SER A 294 -0.41 -25.52 6.09
N PHE A 295 0.30 -25.92 7.16
CA PHE A 295 1.61 -25.40 7.48
C PHE A 295 2.63 -25.68 6.38
N ALA A 296 2.65 -26.89 5.81
CA ALA A 296 3.57 -27.27 4.74
C ALA A 296 3.35 -26.44 3.47
N ILE A 297 2.09 -26.21 3.09
CA ILE A 297 1.72 -25.39 1.93
C ILE A 297 2.18 -23.94 2.12
N VAL A 298 1.81 -23.31 3.24
CA VAL A 298 2.18 -21.91 3.52
C VAL A 298 3.69 -21.75 3.62
N ASN A 299 4.39 -22.68 4.27
CA ASN A 299 5.84 -22.61 4.39
C ASN A 299 6.56 -22.75 3.03
N ARG A 300 6.02 -23.55 2.11
CA ARG A 300 6.53 -23.62 0.73
C ARG A 300 6.32 -22.29 0.01
N ALA A 301 5.16 -21.65 0.15
CA ALA A 301 4.89 -20.35 -0.45
C ALA A 301 5.80 -19.24 0.11
N VAL A 302 5.99 -19.18 1.43
CA VAL A 302 6.93 -18.24 2.07
C VAL A 302 8.34 -18.43 1.53
N LYS A 303 8.84 -19.66 1.43
CA LYS A 303 10.17 -19.94 0.86
C LYS A 303 10.28 -19.53 -0.61
N ALA A 304 9.24 -19.76 -1.40
CA ALA A 304 9.19 -19.31 -2.78
C ALA A 304 9.32 -17.78 -2.85
N PHE A 305 8.52 -17.05 -2.07
CA PHE A 305 8.60 -15.60 -1.94
C PHE A 305 9.99 -15.10 -1.51
N GLU A 306 10.60 -15.72 -0.51
CA GLU A 306 11.94 -15.37 -0.03
C GLU A 306 13.01 -15.61 -1.11
N SER A 307 12.96 -16.75 -1.81
CA SER A 307 13.89 -17.06 -2.90
C SER A 307 13.78 -16.07 -4.07
N LEU A 308 12.56 -15.58 -4.31
CA LEU A 308 12.29 -14.63 -5.38
C LEU A 308 12.75 -13.21 -5.01
N GLN A 309 12.67 -12.82 -3.73
CA GLN A 309 13.28 -11.57 -3.24
C GLN A 309 14.82 -11.58 -3.38
N GLN A 310 15.46 -12.73 -3.15
CA GLN A 310 16.92 -12.85 -3.28
C GLN A 310 17.40 -12.77 -4.73
N GLY A 311 16.60 -13.25 -5.69
CA GLY A 311 16.90 -13.15 -7.13
C GLY A 311 16.49 -11.80 -7.76
N SER A 312 15.54 -11.11 -7.13
CA SER A 312 14.99 -9.84 -7.61
C SER A 312 15.48 -8.69 -6.74
N SER A 313 16.79 -8.44 -6.71
CA SER A 313 17.28 -7.07 -6.46
C SER A 313 16.86 -6.22 -7.66
N LEU A 314 15.56 -5.95 -7.78
CA LEU A 314 15.03 -4.88 -8.61
C LEU A 314 15.38 -3.59 -7.86
N THR A 315 16.67 -3.28 -7.80
CA THR A 315 17.08 -1.89 -7.80
C THR A 315 16.48 -1.32 -9.08
N ILE A 316 15.34 -0.64 -8.94
CA ILE A 316 15.03 0.47 -9.82
C ILE A 316 16.28 1.33 -9.69
N THR A 317 17.24 1.13 -10.60
CA THR A 317 18.50 1.87 -10.60
C THR A 317 18.10 3.24 -11.07
N GLN A 318 17.61 4.04 -10.12
CA GLN A 318 17.70 5.46 -10.19
C GLN A 318 19.20 5.71 -10.36
N ILE A 319 19.61 5.93 -11.62
CA ILE A 319 21.01 6.07 -11.99
C ILE A 319 21.48 7.30 -11.24
N GLN A 320 22.22 7.09 -10.16
CA GLN A 320 22.84 8.18 -9.44
C GLN A 320 23.96 8.73 -10.33
N PRO A 321 24.03 10.05 -10.55
CA PRO A 321 25.08 10.63 -11.37
C PRO A 321 26.44 10.38 -10.73
N ASP A 322 27.40 9.91 -11.51
CA ASP A 322 28.78 9.74 -11.03
C ASP A 322 29.38 11.10 -10.67
N HIS A 323 29.73 11.26 -9.39
CA HIS A 323 30.24 12.51 -8.83
C HIS A 323 31.52 13.00 -9.54
N ALA A 324 32.39 12.08 -9.97
CA ALA A 324 33.64 12.45 -10.65
C ALA A 324 33.38 13.01 -12.05
N ILE A 325 32.38 12.47 -12.76
CA ILE A 325 31.95 13.01 -14.06
C ILE A 325 31.33 14.41 -13.86
N VAL A 326 30.45 14.54 -12.87
CA VAL A 326 29.77 15.79 -12.54
C VAL A 326 30.77 16.90 -12.18
N GLU A 327 31.74 16.62 -11.31
CA GLU A 327 32.78 17.58 -10.93
C GLU A 327 33.63 18.01 -12.12
N ARG A 328 34.02 17.07 -13.00
CA ARG A 328 34.84 17.42 -14.17
C ARG A 328 34.07 18.23 -15.21
N LEU A 329 32.76 18.03 -15.36
CA LEU A 329 31.92 18.86 -16.22
C LEU A 329 31.70 20.24 -15.60
N ASN A 330 31.42 20.31 -14.30
CA ASN A 330 31.28 21.57 -13.59
C ASN A 330 32.58 22.39 -13.61
N GLY A 331 33.74 21.76 -13.43
CA GLY A 331 35.05 22.40 -13.58
C GLY A 331 35.35 22.94 -14.98
N ARG A 332 34.57 22.56 -16.00
CA ARG A 332 34.61 23.13 -17.36
C ARG A 332 33.61 24.26 -17.59
N GLY A 333 32.83 24.64 -16.57
CA GLY A 333 31.88 25.75 -16.63
C GLY A 333 30.42 25.35 -16.93
N TYR A 334 30.10 24.06 -16.98
CA TYR A 334 28.71 23.61 -17.03
C TYR A 334 28.06 23.71 -15.64
N GLY A 335 26.78 24.03 -15.55
CA GLY A 335 26.07 24.04 -14.27
C GLY A 335 25.99 22.65 -13.62
N TRP A 336 25.76 22.61 -12.30
CA TRP A 336 25.70 21.36 -11.54
C TRP A 336 24.56 20.45 -12.00
N ASN A 337 23.41 21.01 -12.38
CA ASN A 337 22.25 20.23 -12.82
C ASN A 337 22.48 19.68 -14.23
N ALA A 338 23.00 20.51 -15.14
CA ALA A 338 23.43 20.08 -16.46
C ALA A 338 24.47 18.96 -16.40
N SER A 339 25.45 19.09 -15.51
CA SER A 339 26.50 18.08 -15.30
C SER A 339 25.95 16.75 -14.76
N ARG A 340 25.01 16.81 -13.81
CA ARG A 340 24.27 15.63 -13.31
C ARG A 340 23.42 15.00 -14.40
N ARG A 341 22.73 15.81 -15.20
CA ARG A 341 21.86 15.36 -16.29
C ARG A 341 22.67 14.65 -17.36
N ALA A 342 23.82 15.20 -17.75
CA ALA A 342 24.74 14.58 -18.68
C ALA A 342 25.24 13.21 -18.19
N ALA A 343 25.62 13.10 -16.91
CA ALA A 343 26.03 11.84 -16.30
C ALA A 343 24.88 10.79 -16.31
N ILE A 344 23.66 11.19 -15.96
CA ILE A 344 22.48 10.32 -15.95
C ILE A 344 22.08 9.87 -17.36
N MET A 345 21.99 10.79 -18.32
CA MET A 345 21.54 10.52 -19.70
C MET A 345 22.51 9.61 -20.44
N THR A 346 23.78 9.65 -20.08
CA THR A 346 24.81 8.75 -20.61
C THR A 346 25.02 7.50 -19.75
N LYS A 347 24.19 7.30 -18.72
CA LYS A 347 24.27 6.16 -17.79
C LYS A 347 25.67 5.98 -17.17
N ASN A 348 26.34 7.09 -16.87
CA ASN A 348 27.71 7.13 -16.36
C ASN A 348 28.72 6.36 -17.24
N GLN A 349 28.54 6.31 -18.57
CA GLN A 349 29.44 5.59 -19.48
C GLN A 349 30.85 6.19 -19.56
N GLY A 350 31.04 7.41 -19.04
CA GLY A 350 32.34 8.06 -18.95
C GLY A 350 32.25 9.57 -19.11
N TYR A 351 33.35 10.25 -18.80
CA TYR A 351 33.44 11.71 -18.92
C TYR A 351 33.30 12.19 -20.37
N SER A 352 33.84 11.44 -21.33
CA SER A 352 33.84 11.80 -22.76
C SER A 352 32.41 11.80 -23.32
N GLU A 353 31.63 10.78 -22.96
CA GLU A 353 30.24 10.57 -23.34
C GLU A 353 29.36 11.65 -22.73
N ALA A 354 29.51 11.89 -21.42
CA ALA A 354 28.78 12.93 -20.72
C ALA A 354 29.11 14.33 -21.26
N LEU A 355 30.37 14.59 -21.61
CA LEU A 355 30.77 15.85 -22.26
C LEU A 355 30.17 15.99 -23.65
N ALA A 356 30.18 14.93 -24.46
CA ALA A 356 29.55 14.95 -25.79
C ALA A 356 28.05 15.24 -25.71
N TRP A 357 27.35 14.64 -24.72
CA TRP A 357 25.95 14.93 -24.44
C TRP A 357 25.75 16.39 -23.99
N ALA A 358 26.60 16.89 -23.08
CA ALA A 358 26.51 18.26 -22.60
C ALA A 358 26.70 19.29 -23.73
N VAL A 359 27.65 19.05 -24.64
CA VAL A 359 27.91 19.91 -25.80
C VAL A 359 26.77 19.88 -26.82
N SER A 360 26.04 18.76 -26.95
CA SER A 360 24.92 18.69 -27.89
C SER A 360 23.63 19.30 -27.36
N HIS A 361 23.49 19.46 -26.04
CA HIS A 361 22.25 19.92 -25.38
C HIS A 361 22.41 21.26 -24.66
N PHE A 362 23.59 21.93 -24.71
CA PHE A 362 23.82 23.17 -23.94
C PHE A 362 22.94 24.37 -24.34
N GLN A 363 22.29 24.30 -25.51
CA GLN A 363 21.36 25.33 -25.98
C GLN A 363 19.91 25.01 -25.60
N ASP A 364 19.63 23.86 -25.00
CA ASP A 364 18.29 23.48 -24.60
C ASP A 364 17.83 24.36 -23.42
N ASP A 365 16.59 24.83 -23.48
CA ASP A 365 16.02 25.73 -22.46
C ASP A 365 16.03 25.10 -21.05
N ASP A 366 16.01 23.77 -20.95
CA ASP A 366 16.00 23.01 -19.71
C ASP A 366 17.36 22.40 -19.33
N PHE A 367 18.43 22.73 -20.07
CA PHE A 367 19.75 22.11 -19.94
C PHE A 367 20.28 22.10 -18.49
N ASP A 368 20.21 23.24 -17.81
CA ASP A 368 20.63 23.40 -16.40
C ASP A 368 19.46 23.49 -15.42
N SER A 369 18.25 23.17 -15.89
CA SER A 369 17.08 23.10 -15.01
C SER A 369 17.26 21.97 -13.98
N PRO A 370 16.80 22.16 -12.72
CA PRO A 370 16.87 21.12 -11.70
C PRO A 370 16.32 19.79 -12.20
N LEU A 371 17.05 18.71 -11.91
CA LEU A 371 16.60 17.37 -12.23
C LEU A 371 15.50 16.95 -11.26
N TYR A 372 14.26 17.10 -11.68
CA TYR A 372 13.14 16.49 -11.02
C TYR A 372 13.09 15.02 -11.44
N PHE A 373 13.40 14.11 -10.51
CA PHE A 373 13.01 12.71 -10.68
C PHE A 373 11.49 12.66 -10.55
N LEU A 374 10.78 12.97 -11.64
CA LEU A 374 9.36 12.76 -11.73
C LEU A 374 9.13 11.25 -11.57
N GLN A 375 8.75 10.83 -10.37
CA GLN A 375 8.09 9.55 -10.17
C GLN A 375 6.86 9.60 -11.09
N ASN A 376 6.96 8.93 -12.24
CA ASN A 376 6.09 9.11 -13.40
C ASN A 376 4.60 9.25 -13.00
N GLU A 377 4.07 10.48 -12.95
CA GLU A 377 2.74 10.80 -12.40
C GLU A 377 1.58 10.31 -13.29
N SER A 378 1.87 9.81 -14.50
CA SER A 378 0.89 9.17 -15.39
C SER A 378 0.69 7.68 -15.09
N ALA A 379 1.46 7.10 -14.18
CA ALA A 379 1.18 5.77 -13.65
C ALA A 379 0.18 5.92 -12.47
N PRO A 380 -1.04 5.36 -12.57
CA PRO A 380 -2.00 5.38 -11.46
C PRO A 380 -1.32 4.83 -10.20
N ARG A 381 -1.42 5.58 -9.08
CA ARG A 381 -0.92 5.28 -7.72
C ARG A 381 -0.34 3.87 -7.62
N ARG A 382 0.90 3.69 -8.08
CA ARG A 382 1.58 2.40 -7.97
C ARG A 382 1.90 2.26 -6.51
N ILE A 383 1.07 1.49 -5.79
CA ILE A 383 1.50 0.90 -4.53
C ILE A 383 2.86 0.29 -4.83
N GLU A 384 3.88 0.72 -4.09
CA GLU A 384 5.23 0.29 -4.37
C GLU A 384 5.23 -1.23 -4.36
N LYS A 385 5.64 -1.87 -5.46
CA LYS A 385 5.54 -3.33 -5.61
C LYS A 385 6.25 -4.06 -4.48
N SER A 386 7.32 -3.46 -3.97
CA SER A 386 8.02 -3.86 -2.74
C SER A 386 7.09 -3.93 -1.54
N MET A 387 6.20 -2.96 -1.36
CA MET A 387 5.19 -2.89 -0.30
C MET A 387 4.11 -3.97 -0.47
N VAL A 388 3.60 -4.19 -1.69
CA VAL A 388 2.62 -5.27 -1.96
C VAL A 388 3.25 -6.64 -1.67
N VAL A 389 4.47 -6.87 -2.15
CA VAL A 389 5.22 -8.12 -1.91
C VAL A 389 5.46 -8.32 -0.41
N GLU A 390 5.86 -7.27 0.30
CA GLU A 390 6.10 -7.33 1.75
C GLU A 390 4.80 -7.59 2.52
N ASN A 391 3.67 -7.02 2.08
CA ASN A 391 2.35 -7.27 2.66
C ASN A 391 1.92 -8.73 2.49
N ILE A 392 2.05 -9.27 1.28
CA ILE A 392 1.75 -10.68 1.01
C ILE A 392 2.63 -11.58 1.88
N LYS A 393 3.92 -11.27 1.99
CA LYS A 393 4.87 -12.01 2.83
C LYS A 393 4.46 -11.99 4.30
N LYS A 394 4.14 -10.81 4.86
CA LYS A 394 3.68 -10.67 6.25
C LYS A 394 2.41 -11.47 6.50
N LEU A 395 1.46 -11.42 5.58
CA LEU A 395 0.22 -12.16 5.66
C LEU A 395 0.46 -13.68 5.63
N LEU A 396 1.33 -14.17 4.76
CA LEU A 396 1.72 -15.59 4.73
C LEU A 396 2.47 -16.00 6.00
N VAL A 397 3.32 -15.15 6.56
CA VAL A 397 4.00 -15.40 7.85
C VAL A 397 2.99 -15.47 9.00
N ALA A 398 1.98 -14.60 9.02
CA ALA A 398 0.91 -14.61 10.00
C ALA A 398 0.08 -15.90 9.92
N MET A 399 -0.32 -16.33 8.71
CA MET A 399 -0.98 -17.63 8.49
C MET A 399 -0.11 -18.80 8.96
N ARG A 400 1.20 -18.77 8.64
CA ARG A 400 2.13 -19.81 9.10
C ARG A 400 2.17 -19.90 10.63
N ALA A 401 2.11 -18.75 11.31
CA ALA A 401 2.13 -18.69 12.77
C ALA A 401 0.82 -19.21 13.40
N SER A 402 -0.34 -19.01 12.75
CA SER A 402 -1.62 -19.52 13.27
C SER A 402 -1.68 -21.05 13.28
N PHE A 403 -1.10 -21.72 12.28
CA PHE A 403 -1.07 -23.19 12.21
C PHE A 403 -0.02 -23.86 13.11
N ARG A 404 0.96 -23.10 13.65
CA ARG A 404 1.97 -23.64 14.58
C ARG A 404 1.45 -23.84 16.00
N ARG A 405 0.35 -23.20 16.38
CA ARG A 405 -0.17 -23.33 17.75
C ARG A 405 -0.84 -24.70 17.87
N PRO A 406 -0.48 -25.53 18.89
CA PRO A 406 -1.17 -26.78 19.15
C PRO A 406 -2.66 -26.47 19.29
N SER A 407 -3.49 -27.11 18.44
CA SER A 407 -4.94 -26.97 18.53
C SER A 407 -5.38 -27.54 19.88
N THR A 408 -5.57 -26.65 20.86
CA THR A 408 -6.05 -27.04 22.17
C THR A 408 -7.56 -27.22 22.19
N ASN A 409 -8.28 -26.89 21.10
CA ASN A 409 -9.72 -27.06 20.99
C ASN A 409 -10.17 -27.07 19.51
N HIS A 410 -10.13 -28.22 18.83
CA HIS A 410 -10.99 -28.42 17.66
C HIS A 410 -12.26 -29.13 18.13
N ARG A 411 -13.39 -28.40 18.19
CA ARG A 411 -14.70 -29.05 18.05
C ARG A 411 -14.82 -29.45 16.59
N PRO A 412 -14.99 -30.74 16.26
CA PRO A 412 -15.32 -31.15 14.90
C PRO A 412 -16.64 -30.50 14.49
N PHE A 413 -16.74 -30.18 13.19
CA PHE A 413 -17.98 -29.74 12.57
C PHE A 413 -19.12 -30.65 12.99
N LEU A 414 -20.23 -30.04 13.41
CA LEU A 414 -21.51 -30.70 13.69
C LEU A 414 -21.86 -31.61 12.50
N THR A 415 -21.68 -32.91 12.68
CA THR A 415 -22.50 -33.88 11.98
C THR A 415 -23.91 -33.72 12.55
N ASP A 416 -24.84 -33.24 11.73
CA ASP A 416 -26.26 -33.26 12.03
C ASP A 416 -26.64 -34.67 12.50
N ALA A 417 -26.92 -34.80 13.79
CA ALA A 417 -27.65 -35.94 14.31
C ALA A 417 -29.05 -35.86 13.68
N LYS A 418 -29.28 -36.70 12.66
CA LYS A 418 -30.64 -37.10 12.27
C LYS A 418 -31.29 -37.69 13.53
N GLY A 419 -32.10 -36.87 14.18
CA GLY A 419 -33.09 -37.35 15.13
C GLY A 419 -34.18 -38.05 14.35
N ASP A 420 -34.25 -39.38 14.51
CA ASP A 420 -35.44 -40.14 14.18
C ASP A 420 -36.61 -39.62 15.03
N PHE A 421 -37.66 -39.15 14.35
CA PHE A 421 -39.02 -39.06 14.86
C PHE A 421 -39.94 -39.81 13.90
#